data_AF-A0AA96HMD0-F1
#
_entry.id   AF-A0AA96HMD0-F1
#
_cell.length_a   1.000
_cell.length_b   1.000
_cell.length_c   1.000
_cell.angle_alpha   90.00
_cell.angle_beta   90.00
_cell.angle_gamma   90.00
#
_symmetry.space_group_name_H-M   'P 1'
#
loop_
_entity.id
_entity.type
_entity.pdbx_description
1 polymer ?
#
loop_
_entity_poly.entity_id
_entity_poly.type
_entity_poly.pdbx_seq_one_letter_code
_entity_poly.pdbx_strand_id
1 'polypeptide(L)'
;MSQVIYLLLFTDFVLGFGREVRHRMNIKTSGYRALFFLTVLFFTSLTHAKSLTILTPEDVLKNLTHYLQGRDVDDIHDFSTQEPRRSVIEVVVLLKALKAGGLASPPILIPLSSDDDSRAGMILKQKEYLMPSGGYWLSTLQHTKNTASQLISAPYVSAGEYEVGLYTRVNYPFPGNISDEFVRSLSAVCNKDWHQDIQVLRSIGIKDLHLVHSHTIMVKMVAFGRADFMLSSFKNIHSDLSYREGNLILTPIPNVKVIFPDSRHWYINRDHPQAHQVFQYLQIGLKKLRENGVLEQAHIASGFSSPKTRDWRILN
;
A
#
# COMPACT_ATOMS: atom_id res chain seq x y z
N MET A 1 -32.40 -16.86 5.70
CA MET A 1 -33.71 -17.45 6.08
C MET A 1 -34.80 -17.33 5.01
N SER A 2 -34.65 -16.52 3.96
CA SER A 2 -35.70 -16.27 2.95
C SER A 2 -35.67 -17.20 1.71
N GLN A 3 -34.55 -17.88 1.41
CA GLN A 3 -34.46 -18.76 0.23
C GLN A 3 -34.97 -20.21 0.44
N VAL A 4 -35.06 -20.69 1.68
CA VAL A 4 -35.55 -22.05 1.99
C VAL A 4 -37.08 -22.17 1.79
N ILE A 5 -37.80 -21.05 1.91
CA ILE A 5 -39.26 -21.02 1.79
C ILE A 5 -39.72 -21.14 0.33
N TYR A 6 -38.94 -20.64 -0.64
CA TYR A 6 -39.25 -20.78 -2.06
C TYR A 6 -39.08 -22.21 -2.59
N LEU A 7 -38.18 -23.00 -2.01
CA LEU A 7 -37.94 -24.38 -2.44
C LEU A 7 -39.07 -25.32 -1.99
N LEU A 8 -39.69 -25.06 -0.83
CA LEU A 8 -40.77 -25.88 -0.28
C LEU A 8 -42.14 -25.59 -0.93
N LEU A 9 -42.40 -24.34 -1.32
CA LEU A 9 -43.66 -23.99 -1.98
C LEU A 9 -43.75 -24.48 -3.45
N PHE A 10 -42.60 -24.75 -4.09
CA PHE A 10 -42.59 -25.28 -5.47
C PHE A 10 -42.75 -26.81 -5.51
N THR A 11 -42.37 -27.53 -4.46
CA THR A 11 -42.56 -28.99 -4.36
C THR A 11 -44.02 -29.38 -4.18
N ASP A 12 -44.82 -28.56 -3.46
CA ASP A 12 -46.24 -28.85 -3.24
C ASP A 12 -47.11 -28.53 -4.47
N PHE A 13 -46.71 -27.56 -5.29
CA PHE A 13 -47.46 -27.23 -6.52
C PHE A 13 -47.35 -28.32 -7.60
N VAL A 14 -46.24 -29.08 -7.62
CA VAL A 14 -46.02 -30.16 -8.59
C VAL A 14 -46.64 -31.49 -8.14
N LEU A 15 -46.94 -31.67 -6.85
CA LEU A 15 -47.50 -32.91 -6.29
C LEU A 15 -49.03 -32.89 -6.10
N GLY A 16 -49.69 -31.73 -6.32
CA GLY A 16 -51.11 -31.52 -6.03
C GLY A 16 -52.13 -31.98 -7.10
N PHE A 17 -51.70 -32.33 -8.32
CA PHE A 17 -52.61 -32.80 -9.38
C PHE A 17 -52.19 -34.19 -9.87
N GLY A 18 -52.78 -35.23 -9.30
CA GLY A 18 -52.50 -36.61 -9.73
C GLY A 18 -53.14 -37.71 -8.90
N ARG A 19 -54.33 -37.46 -8.33
CA ARG A 19 -55.20 -38.52 -7.79
C ARG A 19 -56.35 -38.78 -8.75
N GLU A 20 -56.02 -39.15 -9.98
CA GLU A 20 -56.84 -39.98 -10.85
C GLU A 20 -56.01 -40.30 -12.09
N VAL A 21 -56.27 -41.45 -12.72
CA VAL A 21 -55.49 -42.04 -13.84
C VAL A 21 -54.22 -42.78 -13.41
N ARG A 22 -54.42 -43.87 -12.66
CA ARG A 22 -53.41 -44.92 -12.47
C ARG A 22 -53.64 -46.07 -13.47
N HIS A 23 -53.38 -45.85 -14.76
CA HIS A 23 -53.12 -46.96 -15.67
C HIS A 23 -52.31 -46.54 -16.91
N ARG A 24 -51.18 -47.24 -17.11
CA ARG A 24 -50.26 -47.23 -18.27
C ARG A 24 -49.39 -45.97 -18.47
N MET A 25 -48.08 -46.13 -18.24
CA MET A 25 -46.91 -45.55 -18.97
C MET A 25 -45.66 -45.71 -18.08
N ASN A 26 -44.87 -46.79 -18.20
CA ASN A 26 -43.75 -47.01 -19.13
C ASN A 26 -42.69 -45.89 -19.24
N ILE A 27 -41.63 -46.03 -18.43
CA ILE A 27 -40.19 -45.98 -18.79
C ILE A 27 -39.56 -44.66 -19.32
N LYS A 28 -40.27 -43.55 -19.56
CA LYS A 28 -39.66 -42.31 -20.10
C LYS A 28 -39.38 -41.16 -19.12
N THR A 29 -39.61 -41.30 -17.82
CA THR A 29 -39.45 -40.19 -16.84
C THR A 29 -38.12 -40.18 -16.08
N SER A 30 -37.32 -41.25 -16.15
CA SER A 30 -36.04 -41.32 -15.43
C SER A 30 -34.95 -40.43 -16.04
N GLY A 31 -34.92 -40.29 -17.37
CA GLY A 31 -33.92 -39.47 -18.07
C GLY A 31 -34.05 -37.97 -17.81
N TYR A 32 -35.28 -37.44 -17.71
CA TYR A 32 -35.51 -36.02 -17.44
C TYR A 32 -35.19 -35.62 -16.00
N ARG A 33 -35.34 -36.54 -15.04
CA ARG A 33 -34.91 -36.31 -13.64
C ARG A 33 -33.40 -36.27 -13.52
N ALA A 34 -32.69 -37.21 -14.18
CA ALA A 34 -31.23 -37.20 -14.20
C ALA A 34 -30.67 -35.94 -14.87
N LEU A 35 -31.28 -35.49 -15.98
CA LEU A 35 -30.86 -34.27 -16.68
C LEU A 35 -31.11 -32.99 -15.87
N PHE A 36 -32.22 -32.92 -15.11
CA PHE A 36 -32.52 -31.80 -14.21
C PHE A 36 -31.59 -31.76 -12.99
N PHE A 37 -31.24 -32.91 -12.41
CA PHE A 37 -30.24 -32.97 -11.34
C PHE A 37 -28.84 -32.61 -11.84
N LEU A 38 -28.48 -32.97 -13.07
CA LEU A 38 -27.20 -32.56 -13.68
C LEU A 38 -27.16 -31.05 -13.96
N THR A 39 -28.24 -30.43 -14.44
CA THR A 39 -28.27 -28.96 -14.64
C THR A 39 -28.28 -28.19 -13.33
N VAL A 40 -28.95 -28.67 -12.27
CA VAL A 40 -28.89 -28.03 -10.94
C VAL A 40 -27.50 -28.14 -10.32
N LEU A 41 -26.79 -29.26 -10.50
CA LEU A 41 -25.38 -29.40 -10.05
C LEU A 41 -24.40 -28.54 -10.87
N PHE A 42 -24.69 -28.26 -12.14
CA PHE A 42 -23.91 -27.32 -12.95
C PHE A 42 -24.21 -25.85 -12.63
N PHE A 43 -25.40 -25.51 -12.11
CA PHE A 43 -25.73 -24.14 -11.70
C PHE A 43 -25.32 -23.80 -10.26
N THR A 44 -25.16 -24.78 -9.37
CA THR A 44 -24.67 -24.53 -8.00
C THR A 44 -23.15 -24.35 -7.90
N SER A 45 -22.42 -24.58 -8.99
CA SER A 45 -21.01 -24.21 -9.13
C SER A 45 -20.83 -22.81 -9.71
N LEU A 46 -21.77 -21.89 -9.43
CA LEU A 46 -21.45 -20.47 -9.32
C LEU A 46 -20.46 -20.33 -8.16
N THR A 47 -19.18 -20.54 -8.44
CA THR A 47 -18.08 -20.22 -7.55
C THR A 47 -18.25 -18.77 -7.12
N HIS A 48 -18.68 -18.56 -5.88
CA HIS A 48 -18.70 -17.22 -5.30
C HIS A 48 -17.24 -16.81 -5.21
N ALA A 49 -16.80 -15.95 -6.14
CA ALA A 49 -15.43 -15.46 -6.16
C ALA A 49 -15.18 -14.81 -4.80
N LYS A 50 -14.29 -15.42 -3.99
CA LYS A 50 -13.94 -14.88 -2.69
C LYS A 50 -13.40 -13.47 -2.91
N SER A 51 -14.04 -12.48 -2.28
CA SER A 51 -13.62 -11.08 -2.39
C SER A 51 -12.16 -10.95 -2.01
N LEU A 52 -11.41 -10.23 -2.84
CA LEU A 52 -9.99 -9.98 -2.62
C LEU A 52 -9.83 -9.13 -1.36
N THR A 53 -8.97 -9.54 -0.42
CA THR A 53 -8.73 -8.79 0.82
C THR A 53 -7.30 -8.27 0.90
N ILE A 54 -7.15 -7.04 1.37
CA ILE A 54 -5.85 -6.39 1.55
C ILE A 54 -5.77 -5.83 2.96
N LEU A 55 -4.71 -6.20 3.69
CA LEU A 55 -4.47 -5.70 5.03
C LEU A 55 -3.99 -4.25 4.99
N THR A 56 -4.64 -3.37 5.75
CA THR A 56 -4.28 -1.95 5.81
C THR A 56 -4.29 -1.46 7.26
N PRO A 57 -3.23 -0.75 7.71
CA PRO A 57 -3.23 -0.11 9.01
C PRO A 57 -4.44 0.82 9.20
N GLU A 58 -5.00 0.83 10.41
CA GLU A 58 -6.23 1.57 10.70
C GLU A 58 -6.09 3.09 10.47
N ASP A 59 -4.92 3.66 10.80
CA ASP A 59 -4.64 5.08 10.57
C ASP A 59 -4.58 5.40 9.07
N VAL A 60 -4.02 4.50 8.25
CA VAL A 60 -3.98 4.63 6.79
C VAL A 60 -5.39 4.56 6.21
N LEU A 61 -6.25 3.66 6.69
CA LEU A 61 -7.65 3.57 6.26
C LEU A 61 -8.44 4.85 6.55
N LYS A 62 -8.25 5.42 7.75
CA LYS A 62 -8.89 6.67 8.13
C LYS A 62 -8.45 7.82 7.22
N ASN A 63 -7.13 7.94 6.98
CA ASN A 63 -6.59 8.98 6.11
C ASN A 63 -6.98 8.77 4.64
N LEU A 64 -7.07 7.52 4.16
CA LEU A 64 -7.53 7.19 2.82
C LEU A 64 -9.00 7.58 2.62
N THR A 65 -9.87 7.26 3.58
CA THR A 65 -11.29 7.65 3.54
C THR A 65 -11.43 9.17 3.46
N HIS A 66 -10.65 9.90 4.26
CA HIS A 66 -10.63 11.36 4.22
C HIS A 66 -10.13 11.90 2.88
N TYR A 67 -9.08 11.31 2.31
CA TYR A 67 -8.51 11.72 1.03
C TYR A 67 -9.45 11.45 -0.16
N LEU A 68 -10.11 10.29 -0.18
CA LEU A 68 -11.01 9.93 -1.27
C LEU A 68 -12.31 10.74 -1.25
N GLN A 69 -12.86 11.06 -0.07
CA GLN A 69 -14.13 11.78 0.07
C GLN A 69 -15.28 11.13 -0.73
N GLY A 70 -15.28 9.81 -0.84
CA GLY A 70 -16.26 9.04 -1.62
C GLY A 70 -15.97 8.90 -3.12
N ARG A 71 -14.89 9.50 -3.64
CA ARG A 71 -14.43 9.31 -5.02
C ARG A 71 -13.91 7.88 -5.25
N ASP A 72 -14.09 7.34 -6.45
CA ASP A 72 -13.38 6.13 -6.86
C ASP A 72 -11.89 6.46 -7.01
N VAL A 73 -11.04 5.45 -6.81
CA VAL A 73 -9.60 5.62 -7.01
C VAL A 73 -9.25 6.04 -8.43
N ASP A 74 -10.05 5.66 -9.44
CA ASP A 74 -9.82 6.05 -10.83
C ASP A 74 -10.05 7.53 -11.08
N ASP A 75 -10.96 8.15 -10.35
CA ASP A 75 -11.26 9.59 -10.45
C ASP A 75 -10.15 10.46 -9.87
N ILE A 76 -9.16 9.86 -9.21
CA ILE A 76 -7.96 10.55 -8.74
C ILE A 76 -7.00 10.73 -9.92
N HIS A 77 -7.10 11.89 -10.57
CA HIS A 77 -6.18 12.35 -11.62
C HIS A 77 -5.13 13.34 -11.12
N ASP A 78 -5.40 13.98 -9.99
CA ASP A 78 -4.46 14.85 -9.30
C ASP A 78 -4.21 14.30 -7.89
N PHE A 79 -2.98 13.84 -7.68
CA PHE A 79 -2.58 13.28 -6.40
C PHE A 79 -2.25 14.35 -5.35
N SER A 80 -2.04 15.61 -5.76
CA SER A 80 -1.52 16.68 -4.89
C SER A 80 -2.56 17.33 -3.96
N THR A 81 -3.85 16.99 -4.15
CA THR A 81 -4.93 17.57 -3.35
C THR A 81 -4.81 17.17 -1.88
N GLN A 82 -4.96 18.12 -0.94
CA GLN A 82 -5.09 17.86 0.51
C GLN A 82 -3.83 17.29 1.22
N GLU A 83 -2.62 17.49 0.65
CA GLU A 83 -1.34 17.04 1.24
C GLU A 83 -1.38 15.59 1.74
N PRO A 84 -1.64 14.61 0.87
CA PRO A 84 -1.85 13.25 1.31
C PRO A 84 -0.57 12.67 1.90
N ARG A 85 -0.75 11.88 2.96
CA ARG A 85 0.35 11.06 3.49
C ARG A 85 0.84 10.11 2.42
N ARG A 86 2.15 9.88 2.37
CA ARG A 86 2.78 8.90 1.48
C ARG A 86 2.09 7.54 1.51
N SER A 87 1.76 7.04 2.69
CA SER A 87 1.04 5.77 2.87
C SER A 87 -0.32 5.74 2.19
N VAL A 88 -1.06 6.86 2.16
CA VAL A 88 -2.33 6.97 1.44
C VAL A 88 -2.11 6.86 -0.06
N ILE A 89 -1.13 7.60 -0.60
CA ILE A 89 -0.78 7.54 -2.02
C ILE A 89 -0.35 6.13 -2.43
N GLU A 90 0.44 5.44 -1.60
CA GLU A 90 0.82 4.04 -1.85
C GLU A 90 -0.41 3.14 -2.00
N VAL A 91 -1.44 3.29 -1.15
CA VAL A 91 -2.69 2.51 -1.30
C VAL A 91 -3.43 2.87 -2.58
N VAL A 92 -3.54 4.16 -2.93
CA VAL A 92 -4.21 4.57 -4.18
C VAL A 92 -3.49 4.00 -5.40
N VAL A 93 -2.15 4.03 -5.43
CA VAL A 93 -1.35 3.43 -6.51
C VAL A 93 -1.58 1.93 -6.58
N LEU A 94 -1.60 1.21 -5.46
CA LEU A 94 -1.89 -0.22 -5.43
C LEU A 94 -3.25 -0.53 -6.05
N LEU A 95 -4.30 0.20 -5.64
CA LEU A 95 -5.66 -0.02 -6.13
C LEU A 95 -5.79 0.29 -7.63
N LYS A 96 -5.20 1.41 -8.09
CA LYS A 96 -5.13 1.74 -9.52
C LYS A 96 -4.37 0.68 -10.31
N ALA A 97 -3.26 0.15 -9.77
CA ALA A 97 -2.47 -0.88 -10.44
C ALA A 97 -3.27 -2.18 -10.58
N LEU A 98 -3.91 -2.66 -9.51
CA LEU A 98 -4.74 -3.86 -9.57
C LEU A 98 -5.88 -3.73 -10.59
N LYS A 99 -6.58 -2.58 -10.62
CA LYS A 99 -7.65 -2.31 -11.57
C LYS A 99 -7.14 -2.24 -13.01
N ALA A 100 -6.08 -1.48 -13.26
CA ALA A 100 -5.42 -1.40 -14.57
C ALA A 100 -4.88 -2.78 -15.05
N GLY A 101 -4.56 -3.65 -14.10
CA GLY A 101 -4.16 -5.03 -14.30
C GLY A 101 -5.27 -5.99 -14.72
N GLY A 102 -6.54 -5.61 -14.54
CA GLY A 102 -7.70 -6.44 -14.88
C GLY A 102 -8.52 -6.92 -13.68
N LEU A 103 -8.27 -6.43 -12.47
CA LEU A 103 -9.12 -6.73 -11.32
C LEU A 103 -10.50 -6.06 -11.51
N ALA A 104 -11.54 -6.89 -11.63
CA ALA A 104 -12.90 -6.43 -11.97
C ALA A 104 -13.63 -5.70 -10.83
N SER A 105 -13.29 -5.99 -9.57
CA SER A 105 -13.94 -5.39 -8.40
C SER A 105 -12.91 -4.95 -7.37
N PRO A 106 -13.11 -3.81 -6.70
CA PRO A 106 -12.15 -3.31 -5.72
C PRO A 106 -11.98 -4.32 -4.58
N PRO A 107 -10.75 -4.49 -4.05
CA PRO A 107 -10.52 -5.31 -2.88
C PRO A 107 -11.19 -4.71 -1.65
N ILE A 108 -11.53 -5.58 -0.70
CA ILE A 108 -11.94 -5.20 0.64
C ILE A 108 -10.67 -4.90 1.45
N LEU A 109 -10.54 -3.67 1.93
CA LEU A 109 -9.45 -3.29 2.82
C LEU A 109 -9.81 -3.69 4.25
N ILE A 110 -9.01 -4.56 4.86
CA ILE A 110 -9.21 -5.05 6.22
C ILE A 110 -8.31 -4.25 7.17
N PRO A 111 -8.86 -3.63 8.23
CA PRO A 111 -8.06 -2.91 9.22
C PRO A 111 -7.17 -3.87 10.01
N LEU A 112 -5.93 -3.46 10.25
CA LEU A 112 -5.04 -4.05 11.26
C LEU A 112 -5.04 -3.16 12.49
N SER A 113 -5.20 -3.78 13.66
CA SER A 113 -5.07 -3.09 14.95
C SER A 113 -3.60 -2.72 15.22
N SER A 114 -3.41 -1.56 15.85
CA SER A 114 -2.11 -0.93 16.14
C SER A 114 -1.10 -1.79 16.88
N ASP A 115 -1.54 -2.78 17.65
CA ASP A 115 -0.65 -3.68 18.41
C ASP A 115 0.08 -4.69 17.50
N ASP A 116 -0.38 -4.85 16.25
CA ASP A 116 0.15 -5.75 15.23
C ASP A 116 0.80 -5.01 14.04
N ASP A 117 0.82 -3.67 14.06
CA ASP A 117 1.24 -2.79 12.96
C ASP A 117 2.76 -2.71 12.73
N SER A 118 3.55 -3.50 13.47
CA SER A 118 4.94 -3.67 13.10
C SER A 118 4.99 -4.31 11.71
N ARG A 119 5.81 -3.76 10.81
CA ARG A 119 6.08 -4.37 9.49
C ARG A 119 6.44 -5.85 9.61
N ALA A 120 7.09 -6.23 10.72
CA ALA A 120 7.37 -7.62 11.09
C ALA A 120 6.09 -8.40 11.47
N GLY A 121 5.18 -7.83 12.27
CA GLY A 121 3.88 -8.43 12.63
C GLY A 121 2.98 -8.71 11.43
N MET A 122 2.92 -7.80 10.47
CA MET A 122 2.19 -8.00 9.20
C MET A 122 2.78 -9.16 8.37
N ILE A 123 4.11 -9.27 8.36
CA ILE A 123 4.84 -10.39 7.75
C ILE A 123 4.59 -11.68 8.56
N LEU A 124 4.39 -11.64 9.87
CA LEU A 124 4.20 -12.84 10.68
C LEU A 124 2.77 -13.42 10.59
N LYS A 125 1.75 -12.60 10.32
CA LYS A 125 0.35 -13.06 10.08
C LYS A 125 0.13 -13.65 8.67
N GLN A 126 1.22 -13.94 7.95
CA GLN A 126 1.31 -14.37 6.55
C GLN A 126 0.33 -15.48 6.13
N LYS A 127 -0.01 -16.43 7.00
CA LYS A 127 -0.84 -17.59 6.59
C LYS A 127 -2.30 -17.25 6.29
N GLU A 128 -2.79 -16.12 6.78
CA GLU A 128 -4.22 -15.79 6.75
C GLU A 128 -4.59 -14.75 5.69
N TYR A 129 -3.61 -13.99 5.18
CA TYR A 129 -3.86 -12.83 4.34
C TYR A 129 -3.02 -12.83 3.06
N LEU A 130 -3.58 -12.24 2.01
CA LEU A 130 -2.96 -12.19 0.69
C LEU A 130 -1.80 -11.20 0.63
N MET A 131 -2.02 -9.94 1.00
CA MET A 131 -1.01 -8.90 0.91
C MET A 131 -1.32 -7.70 1.80
N PRO A 132 -0.30 -6.92 2.20
CA PRO A 132 -0.46 -5.60 2.79
C PRO A 132 -0.71 -4.53 1.72
N SER A 133 -1.33 -3.41 2.13
CA SER A 133 -1.55 -2.25 1.26
C SER A 133 -0.32 -1.35 1.13
N GLY A 134 0.54 -1.30 2.14
CA GLY A 134 1.82 -0.59 2.09
C GLY A 134 2.91 -1.40 1.40
N GLY A 135 3.77 -0.75 0.62
CA GLY A 135 4.93 -1.41 0.05
C GLY A 135 6.07 -1.57 1.05
N TYR A 136 7.08 -2.34 0.67
CA TYR A 136 8.26 -2.68 1.47
C TYR A 136 9.53 -2.48 0.65
N TRP A 137 10.62 -2.19 1.34
CA TRP A 137 11.95 -2.19 0.76
C TRP A 137 12.34 -3.60 0.29
N LEU A 138 12.97 -3.72 -0.88
CA LEU A 138 13.36 -5.02 -1.41
C LEU A 138 14.32 -5.74 -0.46
N SER A 139 15.29 -5.01 0.10
CA SER A 139 16.21 -5.55 1.12
C SER A 139 15.45 -6.15 2.30
N THR A 140 14.41 -5.48 2.81
CA THR A 140 13.58 -6.00 3.89
C THR A 140 12.93 -7.33 3.51
N LEU A 141 12.38 -7.45 2.30
CA LEU A 141 11.73 -8.68 1.85
C LEU A 141 12.72 -9.84 1.73
N GLN A 142 13.89 -9.58 1.15
CA GLN A 142 14.96 -10.58 0.93
C GLN A 142 15.58 -11.10 2.22
N HIS A 143 15.62 -10.29 3.28
CA HIS A 143 16.14 -10.70 4.59
C HIS A 143 15.13 -11.45 5.45
N THR A 144 13.88 -11.64 4.99
CA THR A 144 12.92 -12.46 5.72
C THR A 144 13.19 -13.96 5.53
N LYS A 145 13.06 -14.73 6.62
CA LYS A 145 13.21 -16.21 6.62
C LYS A 145 12.23 -16.93 5.67
N ASN A 146 11.22 -16.23 5.16
CA ASN A 146 10.13 -16.74 4.34
C ASN A 146 10.15 -16.22 2.89
N THR A 147 11.32 -15.83 2.35
CA THR A 147 11.42 -15.34 0.96
C THR A 147 10.80 -16.33 -0.07
N ALA A 148 10.87 -17.64 0.21
CA ALA A 148 10.28 -18.68 -0.62
C ALA A 148 8.73 -18.71 -0.64
N SER A 149 8.03 -18.04 0.27
CA SER A 149 6.56 -17.96 0.27
C SER A 149 6.03 -16.60 -0.20
N GLN A 150 6.86 -15.81 -0.87
CA GLN A 150 6.52 -14.46 -1.31
C GLN A 150 6.62 -14.31 -2.83
N LEU A 151 5.61 -13.72 -3.46
CA LEU A 151 5.71 -13.16 -4.81
C LEU A 151 5.99 -11.66 -4.68
N ILE A 152 7.14 -11.19 -5.17
CA ILE A 152 7.55 -9.79 -5.08
C ILE A 152 7.24 -9.11 -6.41
N SER A 153 6.38 -8.11 -6.38
CA SER A 153 5.98 -7.31 -7.55
C SER A 153 7.16 -6.58 -8.21
N ALA A 154 6.95 -6.08 -9.42
CA ALA A 154 7.79 -5.04 -10.00
C ALA A 154 7.86 -3.82 -9.05
N PRO A 155 8.96 -3.05 -9.04
CA PRO A 155 9.06 -1.89 -8.18
C PRO A 155 7.99 -0.86 -8.57
N TYR A 156 7.30 -0.28 -7.59
CA TYR A 156 6.53 0.94 -7.82
C TYR A 156 7.41 2.17 -7.67
N VAL A 157 8.32 2.15 -6.69
CA VAL A 157 9.47 3.06 -6.58
C VAL A 157 10.74 2.28 -6.89
N SER A 158 11.46 2.68 -7.94
CA SER A 158 12.74 2.07 -8.31
C SER A 158 13.86 2.54 -7.38
N ALA A 159 14.95 1.77 -7.32
CA ALA A 159 16.16 2.21 -6.63
C ALA A 159 16.65 3.52 -7.27
N GLY A 160 16.97 4.51 -6.43
CA GLY A 160 17.33 5.84 -6.91
C GLY A 160 16.18 6.84 -7.05
N GLU A 161 14.91 6.39 -7.03
CA GLU A 161 13.76 7.29 -7.22
C GLU A 161 13.26 7.95 -5.93
N TYR A 162 13.63 7.43 -4.74
CA TYR A 162 13.24 8.06 -3.48
C TYR A 162 14.26 9.10 -3.03
N GLU A 163 13.95 10.35 -3.27
CA GLU A 163 14.67 11.53 -2.82
C GLU A 163 14.10 12.06 -1.49
N VAL A 164 15.00 12.37 -0.56
CA VAL A 164 14.62 12.75 0.80
C VAL A 164 15.44 13.96 1.25
N GLY A 165 14.76 14.92 1.87
CA GLY A 165 15.38 16.10 2.45
C GLY A 165 15.83 15.84 3.89
N LEU A 166 16.86 16.58 4.30
CA LEU A 166 17.25 16.69 5.71
C LEU A 166 16.45 17.85 6.30
N TYR A 167 15.48 17.59 7.17
CA TYR A 167 14.62 18.62 7.75
C TYR A 167 15.14 19.07 9.11
N THR A 168 15.35 20.37 9.26
CA THR A 168 15.84 21.02 10.49
C THR A 168 14.83 22.04 11.01
N ARG A 169 15.08 22.62 12.19
CA ARG A 169 14.27 23.70 12.76
C ARG A 169 14.30 24.95 11.88
N VAL A 170 13.25 25.75 11.96
CA VAL A 170 13.20 27.08 11.35
C VAL A 170 14.39 27.94 11.83
N ASN A 171 14.91 28.77 10.93
CA ASN A 171 16.03 29.70 11.19
C ASN A 171 17.33 29.02 11.67
N TYR A 172 17.61 27.78 11.24
CA TYR A 172 18.90 27.15 11.50
C TYR A 172 20.05 28.01 10.91
N PRO A 173 21.11 28.32 11.67
CA PRO A 173 22.19 29.20 11.21
C PRO A 173 23.15 28.43 10.30
N PHE A 174 22.76 28.25 9.04
CA PHE A 174 23.58 27.55 8.06
C PHE A 174 24.87 28.33 7.72
N PRO A 175 25.99 27.63 7.47
CA PRO A 175 27.11 28.25 6.78
C PRO A 175 26.69 28.67 5.36
N GLY A 176 27.44 29.60 4.75
CA GLY A 176 27.18 30.04 3.38
C GLY A 176 27.25 28.93 2.33
N ASN A 177 27.96 27.83 2.62
CA ASN A 177 28.01 26.63 1.80
C ASN A 177 27.82 25.37 2.66
N ILE A 178 26.95 24.45 2.22
CA ILE A 178 26.65 23.19 2.91
C ILE A 178 27.65 22.11 2.45
N SER A 179 28.78 21.99 3.18
CA SER A 179 29.80 20.97 2.92
C SER A 179 29.45 19.61 3.53
N ASP A 180 30.13 18.55 3.10
CA ASP A 180 29.95 17.21 3.67
C ASP A 180 30.41 17.15 5.12
N GLU A 181 31.48 17.87 5.47
CA GLU A 181 31.98 17.98 6.85
C GLU A 181 30.95 18.63 7.75
N PHE A 182 30.28 19.69 7.27
CA PHE A 182 29.19 20.32 7.99
C PHE A 182 28.06 19.32 8.23
N VAL A 183 27.57 18.65 7.18
CA VAL A 183 26.48 17.67 7.33
C VAL A 183 26.87 16.54 8.29
N ARG A 184 28.09 16.01 8.19
CA ARG A 184 28.60 14.94 9.07
C ARG A 184 28.77 15.38 10.53
N SER A 185 28.88 16.68 10.78
CA SER A 185 28.97 17.24 12.13
C SER A 185 27.62 17.35 12.84
N LEU A 186 26.51 17.26 12.09
CA LEU A 186 25.16 17.39 12.62
C LEU A 186 24.69 16.11 13.32
N SER A 187 23.85 16.30 14.34
CA SER A 187 23.07 15.24 14.97
C SER A 187 21.78 14.94 14.19
N ALA A 188 21.43 13.66 14.06
CA ALA A 188 20.20 13.23 13.40
C ALA A 188 19.28 12.47 14.37
N VAL A 189 17.97 12.54 14.15
CA VAL A 189 17.00 11.66 14.81
C VAL A 189 16.29 10.78 13.78
N CYS A 190 16.15 9.49 14.09
CA CYS A 190 15.50 8.50 13.23
C CYS A 190 14.62 7.55 14.04
N ASN A 191 13.60 7.00 13.41
CA ASN A 191 12.86 5.89 13.99
C ASN A 191 13.76 4.64 14.01
N LYS A 192 13.83 3.94 15.15
CA LYS A 192 14.68 2.75 15.35
C LYS A 192 14.31 1.58 14.41
N ASP A 193 13.06 1.53 13.95
CA ASP A 193 12.53 0.46 13.10
C ASP A 193 12.63 0.81 11.60
N TRP A 194 13.18 1.98 11.26
CA TRP A 194 13.40 2.42 9.87
C TRP A 194 14.84 2.11 9.44
N HIS A 195 15.12 0.82 9.25
CA HIS A 195 16.47 0.33 8.98
C HIS A 195 17.12 0.98 7.74
N GLN A 196 16.34 1.24 6.69
CA GLN A 196 16.85 1.88 5.47
C GLN A 196 17.25 3.34 5.73
N ASP A 197 16.44 4.10 6.45
CA ASP A 197 16.77 5.47 6.86
C ASP A 197 18.04 5.50 7.72
N ILE A 198 18.18 4.56 8.65
CA ILE A 198 19.41 4.40 9.45
C ILE A 198 20.62 4.10 8.57
N GLN A 199 20.48 3.22 7.56
CA GLN A 199 21.57 2.92 6.62
C GLN A 199 21.95 4.14 5.78
N VAL A 200 20.98 4.90 5.27
CA VAL A 200 21.22 6.14 4.51
C VAL A 200 21.97 7.16 5.38
N LEU A 201 21.52 7.40 6.61
CA LEU A 201 22.19 8.31 7.56
C LEU A 201 23.63 7.89 7.84
N ARG A 202 23.89 6.60 8.01
CA ARG A 202 25.25 6.08 8.18
C ARG A 202 26.09 6.23 6.92
N SER A 203 25.51 6.03 5.74
CA SER A 203 26.23 6.11 4.46
C SER A 203 26.77 7.52 4.16
N ILE A 204 26.05 8.57 4.59
CA ILE A 204 26.52 9.96 4.47
C ILE A 204 27.49 10.37 5.60
N GLY A 205 27.75 9.48 6.56
CA GLY A 205 28.73 9.68 7.63
C GLY A 205 28.19 10.33 8.90
N ILE A 206 26.88 10.30 9.16
CA ILE A 206 26.31 10.77 10.44
C ILE A 206 26.80 9.86 11.58
N LYS A 207 27.42 10.48 12.58
CA LYS A 207 27.95 9.80 13.78
C LYS A 207 27.01 9.91 14.98
N ASP A 208 26.39 11.06 15.17
CA ASP A 208 25.45 11.30 16.27
C ASP A 208 24.01 11.04 15.79
N LEU A 209 23.50 9.84 16.10
CA LEU A 209 22.21 9.35 15.63
C LEU A 209 21.33 8.93 16.82
N HIS A 210 20.29 9.71 17.08
CA HIS A 210 19.27 9.41 18.08
C HIS A 210 18.20 8.48 17.49
N LEU A 211 18.01 7.32 18.10
CA LEU A 211 16.98 6.36 17.71
C LEU A 211 15.77 6.43 18.64
N VAL A 212 14.58 6.67 18.08
CA VAL A 212 13.31 6.80 18.82
C VAL A 212 12.22 5.90 18.23
N HIS A 213 11.09 5.77 18.92
CA HIS A 213 10.03 4.84 18.53
C HIS A 213 8.93 5.48 17.67
N SER A 214 8.86 6.81 17.63
CA SER A 214 7.72 7.52 17.02
C SER A 214 8.17 8.69 16.17
N HIS A 215 7.55 8.83 15.00
CA HIS A 215 7.73 9.96 14.10
C HIS A 215 7.44 11.31 14.78
N THR A 216 6.38 11.41 15.59
CA THR A 216 6.05 12.63 16.33
C THR A 216 7.16 13.02 17.32
N ILE A 217 7.88 12.04 17.89
CA ILE A 217 9.04 12.33 18.75
C ILE A 217 10.19 12.91 17.91
N MET A 218 10.44 12.36 16.70
CA MET A 218 11.45 12.89 15.77
C MET A 218 11.19 14.36 15.46
N VAL A 219 9.95 14.69 15.05
CA VAL A 219 9.55 16.08 14.72
C VAL A 219 9.78 17.02 15.91
N LYS A 220 9.36 16.61 17.11
CA LYS A 220 9.57 17.40 18.34
C LYS A 220 11.04 17.58 18.67
N MET A 221 11.86 16.54 18.54
CA MET A 221 13.30 16.63 18.83
C MET A 221 13.98 17.65 17.93
N VAL A 222 13.69 17.65 16.64
CA VAL A 222 14.24 18.66 15.73
C VAL A 222 13.70 20.05 16.03
N ALA A 223 12.38 20.20 16.15
CA ALA A 223 11.74 21.50 16.39
C ALA A 223 12.24 22.19 17.68
N PHE A 224 12.54 21.41 18.72
CA PHE A 224 13.07 21.91 20.00
C PHE A 224 14.61 21.87 20.09
N GLY A 225 15.32 21.58 18.99
CA GLY A 225 16.78 21.61 18.94
C GLY A 225 17.49 20.52 19.75
N ARG A 226 16.83 19.38 20.00
CA ARG A 226 17.42 18.18 20.63
C ARG A 226 18.11 17.25 19.62
N ALA A 227 17.88 17.49 18.33
CA ALA A 227 18.62 16.93 17.20
C ALA A 227 18.67 18.01 16.11
N ASP A 228 19.70 18.02 15.28
CA ASP A 228 19.83 19.03 14.22
C ASP A 228 18.88 18.75 13.06
N PHE A 229 18.68 17.49 12.68
CA PHE A 229 17.76 17.16 11.58
C PHE A 229 17.12 15.77 11.67
N MET A 230 16.11 15.57 10.84
CA MET A 230 15.52 14.26 10.53
C MET A 230 15.36 14.09 9.03
N LEU A 231 15.38 12.87 8.53
CA LEU A 231 15.01 12.59 7.14
C LEU A 231 13.48 12.68 6.95
N SER A 232 13.04 13.34 5.87
CA SER A 232 11.63 13.32 5.47
C SER A 232 11.43 13.51 3.96
N SER A 233 10.34 12.97 3.43
CA SER A 233 9.89 13.22 2.06
C SER A 233 9.71 14.71 1.80
N PHE A 234 9.96 15.15 0.56
CA PHE A 234 9.75 16.55 0.17
C PHE A 234 8.27 16.94 0.24
N LYS A 235 7.97 18.09 0.86
CA LYS A 235 6.60 18.60 0.95
C LYS A 235 6.27 19.48 -0.26
N ASN A 236 6.05 18.83 -1.40
CA ASN A 236 5.88 19.50 -2.68
C ASN A 236 4.69 20.48 -2.74
N ILE A 237 3.68 20.29 -1.89
CA ILE A 237 2.54 21.21 -1.79
C ILE A 237 2.97 22.61 -1.30
N HIS A 238 3.99 22.70 -0.45
CA HIS A 238 4.48 23.97 0.09
C HIS A 238 5.58 24.53 -0.82
N SER A 239 5.55 25.83 -1.08
CA SER A 239 6.55 26.49 -1.95
C SER A 239 7.96 26.42 -1.36
N ASP A 240 8.06 26.53 -0.04
CA ASP A 240 9.29 26.45 0.76
C ASP A 240 9.68 25.01 1.16
N LEU A 241 8.93 24.01 0.68
CA LEU A 241 9.09 22.59 1.03
C LEU A 241 8.96 22.32 2.54
N SER A 242 8.36 23.22 3.32
CA SER A 242 8.28 23.09 4.77
C SER A 242 7.46 21.87 5.20
N TYR A 243 7.92 21.19 6.24
CA TYR A 243 7.17 20.16 6.94
C TYR A 243 6.36 20.82 8.05
N ARG A 244 5.04 20.56 8.09
CA ARG A 244 4.11 21.16 9.06
C ARG A 244 3.33 20.06 9.79
N GLU A 245 3.42 20.03 11.12
CA GLU A 245 2.63 19.13 11.97
C GLU A 245 2.13 19.90 13.20
N GLY A 246 0.84 20.24 13.19
CA GLY A 246 0.27 21.16 14.19
C GLY A 246 1.00 22.51 14.15
N ASN A 247 1.53 22.94 15.29
CA ASN A 247 2.28 24.19 15.42
C ASN A 247 3.80 24.02 15.16
N LEU A 248 4.25 22.80 14.83
CA LEU A 248 5.66 22.52 14.56
C LEU A 248 5.94 22.68 13.07
N ILE A 249 6.98 23.46 12.76
CA ILE A 249 7.44 23.71 11.39
C ILE A 249 8.91 23.33 11.31
N LEU A 250 9.26 22.52 10.31
CA LEU A 250 10.63 22.20 9.94
C LEU A 250 10.87 22.63 8.48
N THR A 251 12.10 22.97 8.15
CA THR A 251 12.51 23.35 6.79
C THR A 251 13.65 22.45 6.33
N PRO A 252 13.72 22.09 5.04
CA PRO A 252 14.85 21.31 4.54
C PRO A 252 16.15 22.12 4.61
N ILE A 253 17.27 21.45 4.90
CA ILE A 253 18.61 21.98 4.70
C ILE A 253 18.75 22.24 3.19
N PRO A 254 19.07 23.48 2.78
CA PRO A 254 19.04 23.85 1.37
C PRO A 254 20.12 23.14 0.56
N ASN A 255 19.83 22.89 -0.72
CA ASN A 255 20.77 22.42 -1.74
C ASN A 255 21.37 21.02 -1.53
N VAL A 256 20.91 20.27 -0.52
CA VAL A 256 21.37 18.90 -0.26
C VAL A 256 20.21 17.94 -0.06
N LYS A 257 20.34 16.73 -0.60
CA LYS A 257 19.38 15.64 -0.45
C LYS A 257 20.10 14.30 -0.33
N VAL A 258 19.36 13.28 0.10
CA VAL A 258 19.79 11.89 0.03
C VAL A 258 18.87 11.11 -0.90
N ILE A 259 19.38 10.01 -1.43
CA ILE A 259 18.62 9.09 -2.25
C ILE A 259 18.66 7.70 -1.62
N PHE A 260 17.55 6.97 -1.64
CA PHE A 260 17.55 5.60 -1.16
C PHE A 260 18.03 4.65 -2.29
N PRO A 261 19.10 3.85 -2.07
CA PRO A 261 19.64 2.94 -3.07
C PRO A 261 18.86 1.62 -3.18
N ASP A 262 17.61 1.61 -2.72
CA ASP A 262 16.75 0.43 -2.65
C ASP A 262 15.40 0.75 -3.32
N SER A 263 14.70 -0.28 -3.77
CA SER A 263 13.40 -0.18 -4.42
C SER A 263 12.27 -0.58 -3.48
N ARG A 264 11.07 -0.05 -3.73
CA ARG A 264 9.86 -0.44 -3.01
C ARG A 264 8.96 -1.32 -3.84
N HIS A 265 8.47 -2.37 -3.21
CA HIS A 265 7.65 -3.42 -3.81
C HIS A 265 6.48 -3.78 -2.90
N TRP A 266 5.37 -4.25 -3.47
CA TRP A 266 4.47 -5.10 -2.71
C TRP A 266 4.92 -6.54 -2.76
N TYR A 267 4.69 -7.25 -1.67
CA TYR A 267 4.77 -8.71 -1.62
C TYR A 267 3.37 -9.30 -1.55
N ILE A 268 3.23 -10.50 -2.08
CA ILE A 268 2.00 -11.28 -2.06
C ILE A 268 2.34 -12.65 -1.45
N ASN A 269 1.53 -13.12 -0.51
CA ASN A 269 1.64 -14.47 0.02
C ASN A 269 1.37 -15.48 -1.11
N ARG A 270 2.41 -16.23 -1.49
CA ARG A 270 2.38 -17.20 -2.59
C ARG A 270 1.38 -18.33 -2.35
N ASP A 271 1.16 -18.69 -1.09
CA ASP A 271 0.29 -19.81 -0.71
C ASP A 271 -1.20 -19.43 -0.74
N HIS A 272 -1.52 -18.14 -0.96
CA HIS A 272 -2.91 -17.70 -1.06
C HIS A 272 -3.55 -18.16 -2.39
N PRO A 273 -4.80 -18.65 -2.43
CA PRO A 273 -5.43 -19.16 -3.66
C PRO A 273 -5.48 -18.16 -4.82
N GLN A 274 -5.52 -16.85 -4.52
CA GLN A 274 -5.55 -15.77 -5.51
C GLN A 274 -4.16 -15.17 -5.83
N ALA A 275 -3.07 -15.70 -5.26
CA ALA A 275 -1.75 -15.09 -5.30
C ALA A 275 -1.23 -14.83 -6.72
N HIS A 276 -1.24 -15.87 -7.56
CA HIS A 276 -0.72 -15.78 -8.93
C HIS A 276 -1.52 -14.82 -9.81
N GLN A 277 -2.85 -14.83 -9.68
CA GLN A 277 -3.73 -13.94 -10.42
C GLN A 277 -3.49 -12.47 -10.03
N VAL A 278 -3.44 -12.20 -8.73
CA VAL A 278 -3.20 -10.84 -8.19
C VAL A 278 -1.81 -10.35 -8.56
N PHE A 279 -0.81 -11.23 -8.50
CA PHE A 279 0.54 -10.92 -8.96
C PHE A 279 0.55 -10.49 -10.42
N GLN A 280 -0.12 -11.24 -11.32
CA GLN A 280 -0.22 -10.87 -12.73
C GLN A 280 -0.90 -9.51 -12.94
N TYR A 281 -2.02 -9.26 -12.25
CA TYR A 281 -2.68 -7.95 -12.30
C TYR A 281 -1.75 -6.83 -11.87
N LEU A 282 -1.03 -7.02 -10.77
CA LEU A 282 -0.11 -6.01 -10.27
C LEU A 282 1.05 -5.75 -11.25
N GLN A 283 1.62 -6.80 -11.86
CA GLN A 283 2.67 -6.63 -12.88
C GLN A 283 2.18 -5.83 -14.09
N ILE A 284 1.02 -6.19 -14.64
CA ILE A 284 0.42 -5.50 -15.80
C ILE A 284 0.06 -4.05 -15.43
N GLY A 285 -0.56 -3.87 -14.27
CA GLY A 285 -0.96 -2.58 -13.73
C GLY A 285 0.21 -1.63 -13.56
N LEU A 286 1.27 -2.06 -12.87
CA LEU A 286 2.44 -1.23 -12.62
C LEU A 286 3.15 -0.81 -13.91
N LYS A 287 3.24 -1.72 -14.88
CA LYS A 287 3.75 -1.40 -16.21
C LYS A 287 2.92 -0.26 -16.83
N LYS A 288 1.59 -0.39 -16.88
CA LYS A 288 0.70 0.64 -17.43
C LYS A 288 0.79 1.98 -16.67
N LEU A 289 0.80 1.94 -15.33
CA LEU A 289 0.89 3.15 -14.52
C LEU A 289 2.22 3.89 -14.74
N ARG A 290 3.31 3.14 -14.95
CA ARG A 290 4.63 3.70 -15.26
C ARG A 290 4.67 4.31 -16.66
N GLU A 291 4.22 3.58 -17.68
CA GLU A 291 4.18 4.04 -19.07
C GLU A 291 3.29 5.27 -19.26
N ASN A 292 2.21 5.38 -18.48
CA ASN A 292 1.27 6.51 -18.56
C ASN A 292 1.61 7.68 -17.61
N GLY A 293 2.76 7.65 -16.93
CA GLY A 293 3.19 8.75 -16.03
C GLY A 293 2.42 8.86 -14.70
N VAL A 294 1.52 7.93 -14.40
CA VAL A 294 0.72 7.95 -13.15
C VAL A 294 1.62 7.75 -11.93
N LEU A 295 2.62 6.87 -12.02
CA LEU A 295 3.59 6.68 -10.93
C LEU A 295 4.41 7.95 -10.67
N GLU A 296 4.82 8.66 -11.72
CA GLU A 296 5.57 9.91 -11.56
C GLU A 296 4.73 10.97 -10.83
N GLN A 297 3.47 11.15 -11.24
CA GLN A 297 2.55 12.07 -10.57
C GLN A 297 2.33 11.69 -9.10
N ALA A 298 2.13 10.40 -8.82
CA ALA A 298 1.98 9.91 -7.46
C ALA A 298 3.25 10.14 -6.63
N HIS A 299 4.43 9.89 -7.20
CA HIS A 299 5.72 10.08 -6.53
C HIS A 299 5.96 11.55 -6.18
N ILE A 300 5.66 12.48 -7.10
CA ILE A 300 5.73 13.91 -6.84
C ILE A 300 4.74 14.28 -5.72
N ALA A 301 3.49 13.86 -5.80
CA ALA A 301 2.50 14.21 -4.79
C ALA A 301 2.81 13.67 -3.39
N SER A 302 3.39 12.47 -3.29
CA SER A 302 3.79 11.89 -2.01
C SER A 302 5.17 12.33 -1.51
N GLY A 303 5.89 13.12 -2.31
CA GLY A 303 7.26 13.55 -1.99
C GLY A 303 8.29 12.43 -2.07
N PHE A 304 8.06 11.39 -2.88
CA PHE A 304 9.11 10.44 -3.27
C PHE A 304 10.15 11.13 -4.17
N SER A 305 9.71 12.06 -5.01
CA SER A 305 10.59 12.92 -5.82
C SER A 305 10.14 14.37 -5.72
N SER A 306 11.01 15.33 -6.04
CA SER A 306 10.63 16.74 -6.09
C SER A 306 11.26 17.47 -7.27
N PRO A 307 10.44 18.02 -8.20
CA PRO A 307 10.96 18.89 -9.26
C PRO A 307 11.71 20.11 -8.71
N LYS A 308 11.36 20.58 -7.50
CA LYS A 308 11.97 21.75 -6.83
C LYS A 308 13.39 21.48 -6.32
N THR A 309 13.77 20.21 -6.18
CA THR A 309 15.09 19.81 -5.66
C THR A 309 15.90 19.02 -6.68
N ARG A 310 15.52 19.09 -7.97
CA ARG A 310 16.22 18.40 -9.06
C ARG A 310 17.72 18.69 -9.07
N ASP A 311 18.07 19.97 -8.89
CA ASP A 311 19.45 20.45 -8.97
C ASP A 311 20.18 20.41 -7.60
N TRP A 312 19.56 19.84 -6.57
CA TRP A 312 20.20 19.68 -5.26
C TRP A 312 21.24 18.58 -5.29
N ARG A 313 22.33 18.78 -4.55
CA ARG A 313 23.44 17.83 -4.46
C ARG A 313 23.02 16.59 -3.67
N ILE A 314 23.29 15.42 -4.22
CA ILE A 314 23.08 14.13 -3.55
C ILE A 314 24.30 13.85 -2.66
N LEU A 315 24.06 13.45 -1.41
CA LEU A 315 25.10 13.23 -0.40
C LEU A 315 25.67 11.80 -0.37
N ASN A 316 24.95 10.83 -0.93
CA ASN A 316 25.31 9.40 -0.94
C ASN A 316 25.32 8.79 -2.33
#